data_AF-A0A2G1LMB7-F1
#
_entry.id   AF-A0A2G1LMB7-F1
#
_cell.length_a   1.000
_cell.length_b   1.000
_cell.length_c   1.000
_cell.angle_alpha   90.00
_cell.angle_beta   90.00
_cell.angle_gamma   90.00
#
_symmetry.space_group_name_H-M   'P 1'
#
loop_
_entity.id
_entity.type
_entity.pdbx_description
1 polymer ?
#
loop_
_entity_poly.entity_id
_entity_poly.type
_entity_poly.pdbx_seq_one_letter_code
_entity_poly.pdbx_strand_id
1 'polypeptide(L)'
;MKSFVAILGLASMVSLAACDSKQENKVENAYENQADALDNQAANMEAMADNLSGNAENAAENAADALENKADATREAGEAAADAVEKKQH
;
A
#
# COMPACT_ATOMS: atom_id res chain seq x y z
N MET A 1 -8.42 -26.66 -2.48
CA MET A 1 -8.51 -26.24 -1.06
C MET A 1 -7.13 -26.47 -0.45
N LYS A 2 -6.35 -25.52 0.04
CA LYS A 2 -6.51 -24.13 0.47
C LYS A 2 -5.19 -23.43 0.13
N SER A 3 -5.26 -22.30 -0.55
CA SER A 3 -4.12 -21.43 -0.78
C SER A 3 -3.80 -20.70 0.53
N PHE A 4 -2.78 -21.17 1.26
CA PHE A 4 -2.20 -20.45 2.40
C PHE A 4 -1.11 -19.49 1.91
N VAL A 5 -1.44 -18.68 0.91
CA VAL A 5 -0.54 -17.64 0.41
C VAL A 5 -0.81 -16.37 1.22
N ALA A 6 0.29 -15.77 1.70
CA ALA A 6 0.39 -14.41 2.23
C ALA A 6 -0.22 -14.13 3.63
N ILE A 7 0.25 -14.85 4.66
CA ILE A 7 0.43 -14.21 5.97
C ILE A 7 1.94 -13.96 6.11
N LEU A 8 2.38 -12.83 5.58
CA LEU A 8 3.71 -12.28 5.83
C LEU A 8 3.85 -11.99 7.33
N GLY A 9 4.39 -12.95 8.06
CA GLY A 9 5.53 -12.74 8.95
C GLY A 9 5.42 -11.73 10.11
N LEU A 10 4.23 -11.31 10.56
CA LEU A 10 4.08 -10.45 11.75
C LEU A 10 3.36 -11.13 12.93
N ALA A 11 2.97 -12.40 12.77
CA ALA A 11 2.23 -13.15 13.79
C ALA A 11 3.11 -13.70 14.95
N SER A 12 4.45 -13.65 14.85
CA SER A 12 5.33 -14.20 15.89
C SER A 12 5.65 -13.23 17.04
N MET A 13 5.12 -11.99 17.01
CA MET A 13 5.34 -10.96 18.04
C MET A 13 4.10 -10.72 18.91
N VAL A 14 3.22 -11.73 19.09
CA VAL A 14 1.94 -11.58 19.83
C VAL A 14 2.11 -11.84 21.35
N SER A 15 3.33 -11.85 21.87
CA SER A 15 3.58 -12.10 23.30
C SER A 15 3.63 -10.84 24.20
N LEU A 16 3.46 -9.63 23.66
CA LEU A 16 3.33 -8.41 24.49
C LEU A 16 1.90 -7.86 24.46
N ALA A 17 1.09 -8.36 25.40
CA ALA A 17 -0.30 -8.02 25.61
C ALA A 17 -0.52 -6.70 26.40
N ALA A 18 0.32 -5.68 26.21
CA ALA A 18 0.08 -4.38 26.83
C ALA A 18 0.86 -3.28 26.11
N CYS A 19 0.14 -2.33 25.52
CA CYS A 19 0.62 -1.24 24.66
C CYS A 19 1.11 -1.78 23.30
N ASP A 20 0.74 -1.19 22.18
CA ASP A 20 1.25 0.13 21.82
C ASP A 20 0.57 0.53 20.50
N SER A 21 -0.02 1.72 20.44
CA SER A 21 -0.37 2.41 19.19
C SER A 21 0.82 2.48 18.21
N LYS A 22 2.06 2.30 18.67
CA LYS A 22 3.23 2.12 17.80
C LYS A 22 3.14 0.92 16.86
N GLN A 23 2.40 -0.13 17.20
CA GLN A 23 2.35 -1.34 16.36
C GLN A 23 1.35 -1.18 15.22
N GLU A 24 0.19 -0.57 15.49
CA GLU A 24 -0.76 -0.08 14.51
C GLU A 24 -0.09 0.94 13.57
N ASN A 25 0.51 1.99 14.14
CA ASN A 25 1.25 2.99 13.38
C ASN A 25 2.35 2.37 12.52
N LYS A 26 3.08 1.35 13.00
CA LYS A 26 4.11 0.67 12.19
C LYS A 26 3.53 -0.07 10.99
N VAL A 27 2.36 -0.67 11.15
CA VAL A 27 1.66 -1.33 10.04
C VAL A 27 1.23 -0.26 9.06
N GLU A 28 0.46 0.73 9.50
CA GLU A 28 -0.03 1.82 8.65
C GLU A 28 1.11 2.52 7.89
N ASN A 29 2.15 2.96 8.59
CA ASN A 29 3.32 3.60 7.97
C ASN A 29 4.01 2.70 6.93
N ALA A 30 4.05 1.38 7.12
CA ALA A 30 4.69 0.50 6.15
C ALA A 30 3.93 0.46 4.81
N TYR A 31 2.59 0.49 4.89
CA TYR A 31 1.72 0.54 3.72
C TYR A 31 1.68 1.95 3.11
N GLU A 32 1.64 3.01 3.91
CA GLU A 32 1.76 4.39 3.44
C GLU A 32 3.08 4.60 2.67
N ASN A 33 4.22 4.19 3.22
CA ASN A 33 5.51 4.30 2.53
C ASN A 33 5.52 3.52 1.19
N GLN A 34 4.81 2.39 1.13
CA GLN A 34 4.70 1.62 -0.10
C GLN A 34 3.78 2.31 -1.12
N ALA A 35 2.66 2.87 -0.67
CA ALA A 35 1.74 3.62 -1.51
C ALA A 35 2.42 4.89 -2.05
N ASP A 36 3.14 5.63 -1.20
CA ASP A 36 3.90 6.82 -1.60
C ASP A 36 4.97 6.47 -2.65
N ALA A 37 5.62 5.30 -2.54
CA ALA A 37 6.55 4.85 -3.57
C ALA A 37 5.87 4.56 -4.92
N LEU A 38 4.61 4.11 -4.90
CA LEU A 38 3.80 3.91 -6.11
C LEU A 38 3.33 5.24 -6.69
N ASP A 39 2.86 6.18 -5.86
CA ASP A 39 2.47 7.52 -6.30
C ASP A 39 3.66 8.28 -6.90
N ASN A 40 4.84 8.17 -6.30
CA ASN A 40 6.05 8.76 -6.88
C ASN A 40 6.39 8.15 -8.25
N GLN A 41 6.10 6.86 -8.47
CA GLN A 41 6.25 6.24 -9.79
C GLN A 41 5.18 6.70 -10.77
N ALA A 42 3.93 6.85 -10.31
CA ALA A 42 2.82 7.37 -11.10
C ALA A 42 3.12 8.80 -11.56
N ALA A 43 3.46 9.71 -10.64
CA ALA A 43 3.82 11.10 -10.95
C ALA A 43 4.99 11.21 -11.94
N ASN A 44 6.00 10.33 -11.84
CA ASN A 44 7.08 10.29 -12.82
C ASN A 44 6.61 9.77 -14.19
N MET A 45 5.64 8.86 -14.23
CA MET A 45 5.02 8.37 -15.47
C MET A 45 4.14 9.44 -16.11
N GLU A 46 3.37 10.20 -15.34
CA GLU A 46 2.60 11.36 -15.82
C GLU A 46 3.50 12.43 -16.41
N ALA A 47 4.59 12.78 -15.71
CA ALA A 47 5.58 13.73 -16.22
C ALA A 47 6.25 13.24 -17.52
N MET A 48 6.37 11.92 -17.71
CA MET A 48 6.79 11.35 -18.99
C MET A 48 5.69 11.46 -20.05
N ALA A 49 4.42 11.20 -19.68
CA ALA A 49 3.27 11.30 -20.56
C ALA A 49 3.12 12.71 -21.15
N ASP A 50 3.35 13.75 -20.35
CA ASP A 50 3.35 15.17 -20.78
C ASP A 50 4.33 15.47 -21.93
N ASN A 51 5.39 14.66 -22.07
CA ASN A 51 6.39 14.79 -23.14
C ASN A 51 6.11 13.88 -24.34
N LEU A 52 5.07 13.05 -24.29
CA LEU A 52 4.64 12.15 -25.35
C LEU A 52 3.45 12.76 -26.10
N SER A 53 2.99 12.06 -27.14
CA SER A 53 1.78 12.46 -27.86
C SER A 53 1.03 11.26 -28.41
N GLY A 54 -0.30 11.37 -28.45
CA GLY A 54 -1.17 10.41 -29.11
C GLY A 54 -1.21 9.09 -28.36
N ASN A 55 -0.98 7.96 -29.06
CA ASN A 55 -1.12 6.64 -28.43
C ASN A 55 -0.07 6.39 -27.34
N ALA A 56 1.09 7.03 -27.41
CA ALA A 56 2.14 6.88 -26.41
C ALA A 56 1.82 7.63 -25.10
N GLU A 57 1.25 8.83 -25.23
CA GLU A 57 0.70 9.62 -24.11
C GLU A 57 -0.41 8.84 -23.41
N ASN A 58 -1.43 8.40 -24.14
CA ASN A 58 -2.52 7.59 -23.59
C ASN A 58 -2.02 6.32 -22.88
N ALA A 59 -1.00 5.64 -23.43
CA ALA A 59 -0.46 4.44 -22.79
C ALA A 59 0.29 4.74 -21.49
N ALA A 60 0.98 5.88 -21.42
CA ALA A 60 1.68 6.34 -20.23
C ALA A 60 0.68 6.82 -19.16
N GLU A 61 -0.35 7.58 -19.51
CA GLU A 61 -1.44 7.97 -18.59
C GLU A 61 -2.14 6.73 -18.01
N ASN A 62 -2.54 5.76 -18.85
CA ASN A 62 -3.15 4.52 -18.36
C ASN A 62 -2.23 3.73 -17.42
N ALA A 63 -0.91 3.81 -17.61
CA ALA A 63 0.05 3.17 -16.72
C ALA A 63 0.21 3.92 -15.40
N ALA A 64 0.15 5.27 -15.42
CA ALA A 64 0.11 6.10 -14.23
C ALA A 64 -1.16 5.80 -13.41
N ASP A 65 -2.35 5.82 -14.04
CA ASP A 65 -3.63 5.48 -13.41
C ASP A 65 -3.57 4.11 -12.74
N ALA A 66 -2.96 3.11 -13.39
CA ALA A 66 -2.82 1.77 -12.83
C ALA A 66 -1.91 1.74 -11.58
N LEU A 67 -0.92 2.63 -11.50
CA LEU A 67 -0.05 2.78 -10.34
C LEU A 67 -0.78 3.49 -9.20
N GLU A 68 -1.53 4.56 -9.47
CA GLU A 68 -2.35 5.27 -8.47
C GLU A 68 -3.40 4.34 -7.87
N ASN A 69 -4.16 3.62 -8.72
CA ASN A 69 -5.14 2.63 -8.25
C ASN A 69 -4.50 1.56 -7.35
N LYS A 70 -3.24 1.20 -7.62
CA LYS A 70 -2.50 0.25 -6.79
C LYS A 70 -2.02 0.89 -5.48
N ALA A 71 -1.64 2.16 -5.49
CA ALA A 71 -1.30 2.92 -4.30
C ALA A 71 -2.51 3.03 -3.37
N ASP A 72 -3.69 3.36 -3.89
CA ASP A 72 -4.94 3.41 -3.14
C ASP A 72 -5.29 2.05 -2.53
N ALA A 73 -5.28 0.99 -3.33
CA ALA A 73 -5.50 -0.36 -2.81
C ALA A 73 -4.46 -0.76 -1.74
N THR A 74 -3.24 -0.22 -1.81
CA THR A 74 -2.20 -0.45 -0.80
C THR A 74 -2.51 0.32 0.49
N ARG A 75 -2.99 1.57 0.40
CA ARG A 75 -3.46 2.35 1.58
C ARG A 75 -4.64 1.67 2.24
N GLU A 76 -5.67 1.30 1.49
CA GLU A 76 -6.84 0.60 2.01
C GLU A 76 -6.46 -0.73 2.71
N ALA A 77 -5.50 -1.47 2.14
CA ALA A 77 -4.99 -2.70 2.77
C ALA A 77 -4.23 -2.40 4.07
N GLY A 78 -3.51 -1.28 4.13
CA GLY A 78 -2.81 -0.79 5.31
C GLY A 78 -3.78 -0.41 6.43
N GLU A 79 -4.79 0.39 6.10
CA GLU A 79 -5.88 0.77 7.01
C GLU A 79 -6.57 -0.48 7.57
N ALA A 80 -6.98 -1.41 6.70
CA ALA A 80 -7.63 -2.66 7.15
C ALA A 80 -6.72 -3.51 8.05
N ALA A 81 -5.41 -3.51 7.80
CA ALA A 81 -4.44 -4.23 8.62
C ALA A 81 -4.21 -3.53 9.97
N ALA A 82 -4.14 -2.20 10.00
CA ALA A 82 -4.08 -1.38 11.21
C ALA A 82 -5.33 -1.59 12.07
N ASP A 83 -6.52 -1.50 11.48
CA ASP A 83 -7.83 -1.81 12.08
C ASP A 83 -7.86 -3.20 12.74
N ALA A 84 -7.32 -4.21 12.06
CA ALA A 84 -7.29 -5.57 12.58
C ALA A 84 -6.31 -5.74 13.75
N VAL A 85 -5.29 -4.88 13.83
CA VAL A 85 -4.35 -4.81 14.94
C VAL A 85 -4.98 -4.06 16.12
N GLU A 86 -5.66 -2.93 15.88
CA GLU A 86 -6.40 -2.17 16.90
C GLU A 86 -7.49 -3.04 17.55
N LYS A 87 -8.32 -3.72 16.75
CA LYS A 87 -9.38 -4.63 17.24
C LYS A 87 -8.87 -5.82 18.04
N LYS A 88 -7.59 -6.16 17.94
CA LYS A 88 -6.94 -7.21 18.76
C LYS A 88 -6.33 -6.67 20.06
N GLN A 89 -6.19 -5.35 20.18
CA GLN A 89 -5.64 -4.67 21.35
C GLN A 89 -6.72 -4.19 22.34
N HIS A 90 -7.99 -4.20 21.93
CA HIS A 90 -9.17 -3.92 22.76
C HIS A 90 -9.96 -5.19 23.08
#